data_AF-V2X3U6-F1
#
_entry.id   AF-V2X3U6-F1
#
_cell.length_a   1.000
_cell.length_b   1.000
_cell.length_c   1.000
_cell.angle_alpha   90.00
_cell.angle_beta   90.00
_cell.angle_gamma   90.00
#
_symmetry.space_group_name_H-M   'P 1'
#
loop_
_entity.id
_entity.type
_entity.pdbx_description
1 polymer ?
#
loop_
_entity_poly.entity_id
_entity_poly.type
_entity_poly.pdbx_seq_one_letter_code
_entity_poly.pdbx_strand_id
1 'polypeptide(L)'
;MHGVIRFLDTEILPASAPEGFPKVIKSGINEEGQHPKSPPITGPDGIATLLYRVGYPEALEKLLDTENTKQFDLRVHTGIKWLQDVYVQRRGNHIEIGFIDTTTGELAHHGVRYIIQRDPAQRVGKWVPHSTSDLGSPWGGTQIWVRGQGAAVTKSIWYNKLYEAETIDISWSGMTASDKDKLASFMEGRRIRLAETRARASAMYEERKAQIDDQFDGDQIKQAYHRHQMSCRADCGEMNPKLQCSKCKFTRYCSPACQADDWKYHKTYCGTEKPVSSWA
;
A
#
# COMPACT_ATOMS: atom_id res chain seq x y z
N MET A 1 5.63 -8.45 -15.98
CA MET A 1 6.47 -8.98 -14.88
C MET A 1 5.80 -8.65 -13.56
N HIS A 2 5.58 -9.65 -12.70
CA HIS A 2 5.05 -9.41 -11.36
C HIS A 2 5.83 -8.32 -10.63
N GLY A 3 5.12 -7.45 -9.94
CA GLY A 3 5.74 -6.45 -9.09
C GLY A 3 6.50 -7.10 -7.94
N VAL A 4 7.64 -6.51 -7.57
CA VAL A 4 8.44 -6.97 -6.44
C VAL A 4 8.29 -5.95 -5.32
N ILE A 5 7.76 -6.39 -4.18
CA ILE A 5 7.46 -5.51 -3.05
C ILE A 5 8.74 -4.84 -2.55
N ARG A 6 8.67 -3.51 -2.47
CA ARG A 6 9.70 -2.67 -1.85
C ARG A 6 9.09 -1.86 -0.74
N PHE A 7 9.75 -1.86 0.42
CA PHE A 7 9.40 -0.96 1.50
C PHE A 7 10.24 0.32 1.43
N LEU A 8 9.62 1.43 1.79
CA LEU A 8 10.26 2.73 1.98
C LEU A 8 10.91 2.74 3.37
N ASP A 9 12.14 3.23 3.44
CA ASP A 9 12.83 3.41 4.70
C ASP A 9 12.47 4.78 5.28
N THR A 10 11.87 4.79 6.47
CA THR A 10 11.45 6.01 7.16
C THR A 10 11.99 6.00 8.58
N GLU A 11 12.11 7.18 9.19
CA GLU A 11 12.66 7.30 10.55
C GLU A 11 11.83 6.54 11.60
N ILE A 12 10.50 6.50 11.42
CA ILE A 12 9.58 5.84 12.37
C ILE A 12 9.25 4.39 11.99
N LEU A 13 9.29 4.05 10.70
CA LEU A 13 8.97 2.73 10.16
C LEU A 13 10.11 2.30 9.21
N PRO A 14 11.19 1.69 9.74
CA PRO A 14 12.32 1.31 8.92
C PRO A 14 11.99 0.10 8.04
N ALA A 15 12.51 0.10 6.80
CA ALA A 15 12.26 -0.99 5.84
C ALA A 15 12.87 -2.32 6.28
N SER A 16 13.87 -2.27 7.18
CA SER A 16 14.52 -3.43 7.81
C SER A 16 13.70 -4.06 8.94
N ALA A 17 12.56 -3.47 9.32
CA ALA A 17 11.75 -3.98 10.42
C ALA A 17 11.25 -5.42 10.13
N PRO A 18 11.25 -6.31 11.15
CA PRO A 18 10.77 -7.69 10.99
C PRO A 18 9.29 -7.76 10.55
N GLU A 19 8.84 -8.96 10.17
CA GLU A 19 7.43 -9.17 9.83
C GLU A 19 6.51 -8.91 11.04
N GLY A 20 5.37 -8.25 10.80
CA GLY A 20 4.42 -7.84 11.82
C GLY A 20 4.69 -6.45 12.39
N PHE A 21 5.84 -5.83 12.09
CA PHE A 21 6.01 -4.39 12.29
C PHE A 21 5.48 -3.66 11.06
N PRO A 22 4.70 -2.58 11.23
CA PRO A 22 4.19 -1.81 10.11
C PRO A 22 5.32 -1.25 9.25
N LYS A 23 5.24 -1.41 7.92
CA LYS A 23 6.14 -0.78 6.95
C LYS A 23 5.38 -0.05 5.86
N VAL A 24 6.02 0.95 5.27
CA VAL A 24 5.43 1.72 4.17
C VAL A 24 5.80 1.06 2.84
N ILE A 25 4.81 0.68 2.04
CA ILE A 25 5.04 0.12 0.71
C ILE A 25 5.42 1.24 -0.25
N LYS A 26 6.62 1.14 -0.82
CA LYS A 26 7.14 2.04 -1.87
C LYS A 26 6.58 1.67 -3.23
N SER A 27 6.67 0.38 -3.61
CA SER A 27 6.18 -0.15 -4.88
C SER A 27 6.12 -1.68 -4.87
N GLY A 28 5.67 -2.29 -5.98
CA GLY A 28 5.76 -3.73 -6.19
C GLY A 28 4.45 -4.51 -6.16
N ILE A 29 3.31 -3.84 -6.02
CA ILE A 29 1.99 -4.42 -6.28
C ILE A 29 1.54 -3.83 -7.62
N ASN A 30 1.47 -4.63 -8.68
CA ASN A 30 1.04 -4.19 -10.01
C ASN A 30 -0.08 -5.09 -10.55
N GLU A 31 -0.58 -4.82 -11.76
CA GLU A 31 -1.72 -5.55 -12.37
C GLU A 31 -1.48 -7.06 -12.50
N GLU A 32 -0.23 -7.49 -12.63
CA GLU A 32 0.12 -8.92 -12.64
C GLU A 32 0.22 -9.52 -11.23
N GLY A 33 0.12 -8.70 -10.18
CA GLY A 33 0.20 -9.10 -8.79
C GLY A 33 1.59 -9.01 -8.19
N GLN A 34 1.71 -9.58 -6.99
CA GLN A 34 2.94 -9.66 -6.22
C GLN A 34 3.75 -10.90 -6.63
N HIS A 35 5.04 -10.72 -6.91
CA HIS A 35 5.93 -11.85 -7.22
C HIS A 35 6.01 -12.79 -6.00
N PRO A 36 5.95 -14.14 -6.15
CA PRO A 36 5.90 -15.08 -5.02
C PRO A 36 7.11 -15.01 -4.07
N LYS A 37 8.26 -14.56 -4.56
CA LYS A 37 9.49 -14.34 -3.78
C LYS A 37 9.64 -12.93 -3.21
N SER A 38 8.62 -12.08 -3.35
CA SER A 38 8.61 -10.76 -2.71
C SER A 38 8.50 -10.93 -1.20
N PRO A 39 9.01 -9.96 -0.41
CA PRO A 39 8.66 -9.86 1.00
C PRO A 39 7.14 -9.96 1.21
N PRO A 40 6.67 -10.65 2.27
CA PRO A 40 5.25 -10.68 2.57
C PRO A 40 4.75 -9.28 2.94
N ILE A 41 3.54 -8.98 2.50
CA ILE A 41 2.78 -7.80 2.96
C ILE A 41 1.72 -8.26 3.94
N THR A 42 1.46 -7.44 4.94
CA THR A 42 0.53 -7.72 6.04
C THR A 42 -0.40 -6.53 6.25
N GLY A 43 -1.51 -6.73 6.96
CA GLY A 43 -2.44 -5.64 7.31
C GLY A 43 -1.77 -4.37 7.88
N PRO A 44 -0.82 -4.49 8.84
CA PRO A 44 -0.02 -3.37 9.32
C PRO A 44 0.65 -2.55 8.20
N ASP A 45 1.20 -3.21 7.19
CA ASP A 45 1.89 -2.54 6.08
C ASP A 45 0.91 -1.71 5.24
N GLY A 46 -0.30 -2.23 5.00
CA GLY A 46 -1.35 -1.50 4.29
C GLY A 46 -1.81 -0.25 5.03
N ILE A 47 -2.05 -0.35 6.34
CA ILE A 47 -2.51 0.79 7.15
C ILE A 47 -1.42 1.86 7.27
N ALA A 48 -0.17 1.45 7.51
CA ALA A 48 0.96 2.38 7.54
C ALA A 48 1.12 3.08 6.19
N THR A 49 1.02 2.34 5.09
CA THR A 49 1.09 2.90 3.73
C THR A 49 -0.04 3.90 3.47
N LEU A 50 -1.26 3.57 3.88
CA LEU A 50 -2.43 4.43 3.74
C LEU A 50 -2.20 5.79 4.42
N LEU A 51 -1.90 5.79 5.73
CA LEU A 51 -1.71 7.03 6.48
C LEU A 51 -0.48 7.81 6.03
N TYR A 52 0.63 7.12 5.71
CA TYR A 52 1.82 7.77 5.18
C TYR A 52 1.53 8.50 3.86
N ARG A 53 0.82 7.85 2.93
CA ARG A 53 0.51 8.42 1.61
C ARG A 53 -0.61 9.46 1.63
N VAL A 54 -1.49 9.45 2.64
CA VAL A 54 -2.43 10.56 2.88
C VAL A 54 -1.66 11.86 3.12
N GLY A 55 -0.45 11.79 3.67
CA GLY A 55 0.44 12.93 3.85
C GLY A 55 0.13 13.76 5.10
N TYR A 56 -0.52 13.15 6.11
CA TYR A 56 -0.75 13.75 7.42
C TYR A 56 0.01 12.95 8.50
N PRO A 57 1.31 13.26 8.74
CA PRO A 57 2.18 12.43 9.59
C PRO A 57 1.65 12.23 11.01
N GLU A 58 1.00 13.25 11.58
CA GLU A 58 0.43 13.18 12.92
C GLU A 58 -0.58 12.04 13.06
N ALA A 59 -1.41 11.74 12.05
CA ALA A 59 -2.34 10.63 12.14
C ALA A 59 -1.61 9.27 12.25
N LEU A 60 -0.49 9.10 11.55
CA LEU A 60 0.32 7.90 11.65
C LEU A 60 0.98 7.81 13.04
N GLU A 61 1.48 8.92 13.57
CA GLU A 61 2.05 8.98 14.92
C GLU A 61 1.02 8.62 16.00
N LYS A 62 -0.21 9.17 15.92
CA LYS A 62 -1.31 8.86 16.86
C LYS A 62 -1.80 7.42 16.76
N LEU A 63 -1.77 6.82 15.56
CA LEU A 63 -2.05 5.40 15.39
C LEU A 63 -0.99 4.55 16.14
N LEU A 64 0.29 4.90 16.00
CA LEU A 64 1.42 4.14 16.54
C LEU A 64 1.62 4.35 18.06
N ASP A 65 1.19 5.49 18.59
CA ASP A 65 1.28 5.83 20.02
C ASP A 65 0.22 5.09 20.85
N THR A 66 0.56 3.89 21.30
CA THR A 66 -0.31 3.10 22.19
C THR A 66 -0.35 3.61 23.63
N GLU A 67 0.60 4.45 24.04
CA GLU A 67 0.73 4.92 25.41
C GLU A 67 -0.22 6.09 25.68
N ASN A 68 -0.17 7.14 24.84
CA ASN A 68 -0.96 8.35 25.06
C ASN A 68 -2.28 8.35 24.27
N THR A 69 -2.31 7.69 23.12
CA THR A 69 -3.53 7.59 22.32
C THR A 69 -4.24 6.27 22.66
N LYS A 70 -5.36 6.34 23.39
CA LYS A 70 -6.15 5.19 23.82
C LYS A 70 -7.13 4.71 22.76
N GLN A 71 -7.66 5.61 21.95
CA GLN A 71 -8.57 5.29 20.87
C GLN A 71 -8.11 5.97 19.58
N PHE A 72 -8.19 5.26 18.48
CA PHE A 72 -7.94 5.79 17.15
C PHE A 72 -8.94 5.17 16.18
N ASP A 73 -9.57 5.99 15.35
CA ASP A 73 -10.52 5.57 14.34
C ASP A 73 -10.16 6.23 13.01
N LEU A 74 -10.13 5.43 11.96
CA LEU A 74 -9.96 5.88 10.58
C LEU A 74 -11.04 5.23 9.72
N ARG A 75 -11.68 6.02 8.86
CA ARG A 75 -12.57 5.53 7.81
C ARG A 75 -12.17 6.15 6.49
N VAL A 76 -12.12 5.33 5.45
CA VAL A 76 -11.86 5.76 4.09
C VAL A 76 -13.09 5.45 3.27
N HIS A 77 -13.70 6.51 2.74
CA HIS A 77 -14.89 6.43 1.92
C HIS A 77 -14.51 6.47 0.44
N THR A 78 -14.77 5.37 -0.25
CA THR A 78 -14.47 5.21 -1.68
C THR A 78 -15.42 6.05 -2.53
N GLY A 79 -16.67 6.20 -2.11
CA GLY A 79 -17.74 6.82 -2.91
C GLY A 79 -18.10 6.02 -4.17
N ILE A 80 -17.58 4.80 -4.32
CA ILE A 80 -17.73 3.97 -5.51
C ILE A 80 -18.56 2.75 -5.14
N LYS A 81 -19.71 2.59 -5.81
CA LYS A 81 -20.73 1.56 -5.48
C LYS A 81 -20.20 0.12 -5.38
N TRP A 82 -19.21 -0.24 -6.19
CA TRP A 82 -18.65 -1.60 -6.27
C TRP A 82 -17.33 -1.75 -5.49
N LEU A 83 -16.87 -0.69 -4.83
CA LEU A 83 -15.75 -0.77 -3.90
C LEU A 83 -16.29 -0.71 -2.47
N GLN A 84 -15.58 -1.39 -1.58
CA GLN A 84 -15.88 -1.33 -0.16
C GLN A 84 -15.02 -0.25 0.50
N ASP A 85 -15.64 0.48 1.42
CA ASP A 85 -14.93 1.41 2.29
C ASP A 85 -14.03 0.63 3.25
N VAL A 86 -12.99 1.28 3.77
CA VAL A 86 -12.03 0.66 4.70
C VAL A 86 -12.08 1.35 6.04
N TYR A 87 -12.01 0.57 7.12
CA TYR A 87 -11.90 1.10 8.47
C TYR A 87 -10.68 0.57 9.23
N VAL A 88 -10.25 1.37 10.20
CA VAL A 88 -9.30 0.98 11.25
C VAL A 88 -9.86 1.45 12.57
N GLN A 89 -9.92 0.55 13.54
CA GLN A 89 -10.27 0.87 14.92
C GLN A 89 -9.18 0.34 15.85
N ARG A 90 -8.54 1.24 16.60
CA ARG A 90 -7.60 0.89 17.65
C ARG A 90 -8.19 1.25 19.01
N ARG A 91 -8.12 0.32 19.95
CA ARG A 91 -8.50 0.48 21.35
C ARG A 91 -7.35 -0.05 22.21
N GLY A 92 -6.53 0.86 22.73
CA GLY A 92 -5.27 0.54 23.38
C GLY A 92 -4.35 -0.26 22.43
N ASN A 93 -4.03 -1.48 22.82
CA ASN A 93 -3.18 -2.38 22.02
C ASN A 93 -3.98 -3.25 21.04
N HIS A 94 -5.31 -3.24 21.09
CA HIS A 94 -6.14 -3.99 20.16
C HIS A 94 -6.41 -3.15 18.93
N ILE A 95 -6.21 -3.75 17.76
CA ILE A 95 -6.54 -3.11 16.50
C ILE A 95 -7.36 -4.04 15.62
N GLU A 96 -8.38 -3.48 15.00
CA GLU A 96 -9.23 -4.13 14.01
C GLU A 96 -9.18 -3.32 12.72
N ILE A 97 -9.03 -4.02 11.60
CA ILE A 97 -9.09 -3.44 10.26
C ILE A 97 -10.06 -4.24 9.41
N GLY A 98 -10.76 -3.60 8.50
CA GLY A 98 -11.72 -4.31 7.67
C GLY A 98 -12.37 -3.44 6.62
N PHE A 99 -13.45 -3.96 6.08
CA PHE A 99 -14.27 -3.30 5.07
C PHE A 99 -15.60 -2.86 5.66
N ILE A 100 -16.18 -1.80 5.12
CA ILE A 100 -17.55 -1.37 5.41
C ILE A 100 -18.37 -1.63 4.16
N ASP A 101 -19.54 -2.22 4.35
CA ASP A 101 -20.54 -2.32 3.29
C ASP A 101 -21.02 -0.89 2.94
N THR A 102 -20.79 -0.48 1.70
CA THR A 102 -21.12 0.87 1.23
C THR A 102 -22.62 1.09 1.03
N THR A 103 -23.42 0.02 1.04
CA THR A 103 -24.88 0.06 0.91
C THR A 103 -25.56 0.13 2.28
N THR A 104 -25.13 -0.69 3.24
CA THR A 104 -25.76 -0.76 4.58
C THR A 104 -25.05 0.10 5.63
N GLY A 105 -23.79 0.48 5.39
CA GLY A 105 -22.92 1.15 6.37
C GLY A 105 -22.44 0.21 7.48
N GLU A 106 -22.77 -1.09 7.39
CA GLU A 106 -22.35 -2.08 8.37
C GLU A 106 -20.88 -2.43 8.20
N LEU A 107 -20.18 -2.58 9.33
CA LEU A 107 -18.81 -3.09 9.34
C LEU A 107 -18.84 -4.57 8.98
N ALA A 108 -17.85 -5.03 8.22
CA ALA A 108 -17.68 -6.45 7.96
C ALA A 108 -17.69 -7.25 9.28
N HIS A 109 -18.57 -8.25 9.37
CA HIS A 109 -18.62 -9.12 10.54
C HIS A 109 -17.26 -9.80 10.74
N HIS A 110 -16.65 -9.52 11.89
CA HIS A 110 -15.33 -10.00 12.31
C HIS A 110 -14.16 -9.49 11.43
N GLY A 111 -13.86 -8.19 11.50
CA GLY A 111 -12.66 -7.60 10.89
C GLY A 111 -11.36 -8.31 11.30
N VAL A 112 -10.27 -8.01 10.58
CA VAL A 112 -8.95 -8.58 10.80
C VAL A 112 -8.32 -7.95 12.03
N ARG A 113 -8.02 -8.76 13.05
CA ARG A 113 -7.59 -8.28 14.37
C ARG A 113 -6.12 -8.55 14.65
N TYR A 114 -5.51 -7.61 15.35
CA TYR A 114 -4.14 -7.74 15.88
C TYR A 114 -4.06 -7.21 17.31
N ILE A 115 -3.06 -7.71 18.04
CA ILE A 115 -2.62 -7.17 19.31
C ILE A 115 -1.23 -6.56 19.11
N ILE A 116 -1.09 -5.29 19.46
CA ILE A 116 0.17 -4.56 19.43
C ILE A 116 0.99 -4.94 20.67
N GLN A 117 2.12 -5.59 20.44
CA GLN A 117 3.09 -5.96 21.46
C GLN A 117 4.26 -4.98 21.43
N ARG A 118 4.56 -4.37 22.57
CA ARG A 118 5.72 -3.49 22.72
C ARG A 118 7.01 -4.30 22.55
N ASP A 119 7.93 -3.75 21.78
CA ASP A 119 9.29 -4.27 21.64
C ASP A 119 10.26 -3.17 22.07
N PRO A 120 11.06 -3.36 23.14
CA PRO A 120 12.03 -2.36 23.60
C PRO A 120 13.10 -2.01 22.57
N ALA A 121 13.36 -2.89 21.59
CA ALA A 121 14.35 -2.69 20.53
C ALA A 121 13.79 -1.93 19.32
N GLN A 122 12.48 -1.67 19.28
CA GLN A 122 11.81 -1.00 18.15
C GLN A 122 11.04 0.22 18.62
N ARG A 123 10.96 1.25 17.76
CA ARG A 123 10.20 2.47 18.07
C ARG A 123 8.68 2.25 18.09
N VAL A 124 8.21 1.24 17.36
CA VAL A 124 6.79 0.90 17.23
C VAL A 124 6.56 -0.55 17.64
N GLY A 125 5.35 -0.85 18.13
CA GLY A 125 4.99 -2.21 18.54
C GLY A 125 4.74 -3.17 17.37
N LYS A 126 5.00 -4.46 17.61
CA LYS A 126 4.70 -5.56 16.68
C LYS A 126 3.21 -5.87 16.70
N TRP A 127 2.57 -5.93 15.53
CA TRP A 127 1.17 -6.31 15.40
C TRP A 127 1.09 -7.83 15.23
N VAL A 128 0.69 -8.51 16.30
CA VAL A 128 0.54 -9.96 16.34
C VAL A 128 -0.89 -10.32 15.95
N PRO A 129 -1.10 -11.18 14.93
CA PRO A 129 -2.44 -11.61 14.53
C PRO A 129 -3.21 -12.22 15.70
N HIS A 130 -4.47 -11.79 15.87
CA HIS A 130 -5.35 -12.30 16.90
C HIS A 130 -6.56 -12.97 16.23
N SER A 131 -6.71 -14.28 16.41
CA SER A 131 -7.72 -15.05 15.69
C SER A 131 -9.12 -14.80 16.26
N THR A 132 -10.11 -14.71 15.38
CA THR A 132 -11.52 -14.62 15.79
C THR A 132 -12.03 -15.95 16.34
N SER A 133 -11.43 -17.07 15.93
CA SER A 133 -11.69 -18.40 16.50
C SER A 133 -11.14 -18.57 17.92
N ASP A 134 -10.19 -17.73 18.35
CA ASP A 134 -9.65 -17.76 19.72
C ASP A 134 -10.68 -17.20 20.74
N LEU A 135 -11.80 -16.65 20.28
CA LEU A 135 -12.90 -16.14 21.10
C LEU A 135 -13.92 -17.24 21.46
N GLY A 136 -13.46 -18.47 21.69
CA GLY A 136 -14.29 -19.56 22.23
C GLY A 136 -14.33 -20.86 21.42
N SER A 137 -13.52 -21.02 20.37
CA SER A 137 -13.41 -22.29 19.63
C SER A 137 -12.06 -23.00 19.91
N PRO A 138 -12.05 -24.30 20.24
CA PRO A 138 -10.82 -25.07 20.44
C PRO A 138 -10.01 -25.27 19.15
N TRP A 139 -10.56 -24.90 18.00
CA TRP A 139 -9.93 -25.07 16.69
C TRP A 139 -8.88 -24.01 16.35
N GLY A 140 -8.60 -23.06 17.26
CA GLY A 140 -7.49 -22.10 17.21
C GLY A 140 -7.15 -21.64 15.79
N GLY A 141 -7.87 -20.64 15.28
CA GLY A 141 -7.74 -20.24 13.89
C GLY A 141 -6.29 -19.81 13.60
N THR A 142 -5.66 -20.40 12.58
CA THR A 142 -4.23 -20.21 12.35
C THR A 142 -3.90 -18.74 12.06
N GLN A 143 -2.82 -18.20 12.65
CA GLN A 143 -2.35 -16.83 12.37
C GLN A 143 -2.13 -16.56 10.86
N ILE A 144 -1.90 -17.62 10.08
CA ILE A 144 -1.78 -17.57 8.62
C ILE A 144 -3.03 -16.98 7.98
N TRP A 145 -4.23 -17.36 8.44
CA TRP A 145 -5.48 -16.87 7.88
C TRP A 145 -5.66 -15.37 8.13
N VAL A 146 -5.42 -14.91 9.36
CA VAL A 146 -5.49 -13.49 9.72
C VAL A 146 -4.48 -12.66 8.91
N ARG A 147 -3.25 -13.17 8.74
CA ARG A 147 -2.24 -12.55 7.86
C ARG A 147 -2.72 -12.47 6.41
N GLY A 148 -3.32 -13.53 5.89
CA GLY A 148 -3.89 -13.58 4.55
C GLY A 148 -4.98 -12.54 4.33
N GLN A 149 -5.91 -12.41 5.27
CA GLN A 149 -6.96 -11.38 5.21
C GLN A 149 -6.37 -9.96 5.31
N GLY A 150 -5.41 -9.74 6.20
CA GLY A 150 -4.69 -8.46 6.29
C GLY A 150 -3.95 -8.09 5.01
N ALA A 151 -3.34 -9.07 4.35
CA ALA A 151 -2.72 -8.89 3.04
C ALA A 151 -3.75 -8.52 1.96
N ALA A 152 -4.97 -9.07 2.03
CA ALA A 152 -6.06 -8.71 1.12
C ALA A 152 -6.52 -7.24 1.33
N VAL A 153 -6.68 -6.79 2.58
CA VAL A 153 -6.95 -5.37 2.90
C VAL A 153 -5.84 -4.47 2.34
N THR A 154 -4.58 -4.85 2.53
CA THR A 154 -3.41 -4.10 2.03
C THR A 154 -3.40 -3.99 0.51
N LYS A 155 -3.69 -5.08 -0.19
CA LYS A 155 -3.81 -5.08 -1.66
C LYS A 155 -4.97 -4.19 -2.10
N SER A 156 -6.11 -4.22 -1.43
CA SER A 156 -7.24 -3.34 -1.74
C SER A 156 -6.87 -1.86 -1.58
N ILE A 157 -6.21 -1.49 -0.49
CA ILE A 157 -5.68 -0.14 -0.26
C ILE A 157 -4.78 0.30 -1.41
N TRP A 158 -3.89 -0.58 -1.86
CA TRP A 158 -2.94 -0.28 -2.92
C TRP A 158 -3.60 -0.15 -4.30
N TYR A 159 -4.32 -1.18 -4.74
CA TYR A 159 -4.91 -1.24 -6.08
C TYR A 159 -5.93 -0.14 -6.33
N ASN A 160 -6.76 0.13 -5.33
CA ASN A 160 -7.78 1.16 -5.41
C ASN A 160 -7.27 2.54 -5.00
N LYS A 161 -5.96 2.66 -4.71
CA LYS A 161 -5.31 3.89 -4.25
C LYS A 161 -6.13 4.59 -3.18
N LEU A 162 -6.54 3.86 -2.13
CA LEU A 162 -7.47 4.40 -1.12
C LEU A 162 -6.90 5.63 -0.38
N TYR A 163 -5.58 5.80 -0.39
CA TYR A 163 -4.91 7.02 0.06
C TYR A 163 -5.12 8.26 -0.85
N GLU A 164 -5.83 8.13 -1.97
CA GLU A 164 -6.30 9.21 -2.87
C GLU A 164 -7.83 9.38 -2.79
N ALA A 165 -8.51 8.70 -1.86
CA ALA A 165 -9.95 8.88 -1.61
C ALA A 165 -10.23 10.32 -1.16
N GLU A 166 -11.36 10.89 -1.58
CA GLU A 166 -11.72 12.29 -1.25
C GLU A 166 -12.07 12.45 0.22
N THR A 167 -12.85 11.50 0.75
CA THR A 167 -13.37 11.55 2.11
C THR A 167 -12.64 10.52 2.98
N ILE A 168 -11.88 11.05 3.94
CA ILE A 168 -11.13 10.26 4.93
C ILE A 168 -11.40 10.87 6.29
N ASP A 169 -12.06 10.10 7.16
CA ASP A 169 -12.34 10.52 8.53
C ASP A 169 -11.27 9.95 9.45
N ILE A 170 -10.65 10.81 10.25
CA ILE A 170 -9.65 10.42 11.24
C ILE A 170 -10.05 11.03 12.59
N SER A 171 -10.01 10.22 13.64
CA SER A 171 -10.18 10.72 15.00
C SER A 171 -9.36 9.91 15.99
N TRP A 172 -8.99 10.55 17.10
CA TRP A 172 -8.30 9.89 18.19
C TRP A 172 -8.68 10.48 19.55
N SER A 173 -8.46 9.70 20.61
CA SER A 173 -8.66 10.15 21.99
C SER A 173 -7.71 11.29 22.34
N GLY A 174 -8.22 12.34 22.96
CA GLY A 174 -7.41 13.50 23.37
C GLY A 174 -7.19 14.55 22.27
N MET A 175 -7.85 14.40 21.11
CA MET A 175 -7.80 15.39 20.03
C MET A 175 -8.44 16.71 20.46
N THR A 176 -7.64 17.78 20.45
CA THR A 176 -8.07 19.13 20.83
C THR A 176 -8.92 19.78 19.73
N ALA A 177 -9.58 20.90 20.03
CA ALA A 177 -10.26 21.69 19.00
C ALA A 177 -9.28 22.14 17.91
N SER A 178 -8.07 22.57 18.29
CA SER A 178 -7.03 22.96 17.35
C SER A 178 -6.61 21.82 16.43
N ASP A 179 -6.51 20.58 16.94
CA ASP A 179 -6.16 19.42 16.12
C ASP A 179 -7.24 19.11 15.09
N LYS A 180 -8.52 19.22 15.49
CA LYS A 180 -9.66 19.07 14.58
C LYS A 180 -9.64 20.11 13.47
N ASP A 181 -9.36 21.38 13.81
CA ASP A 181 -9.30 22.46 12.84
C ASP A 181 -8.14 22.31 11.85
N LYS A 182 -6.97 21.88 12.34
CA LYS A 182 -5.80 21.55 11.49
C LYS A 182 -6.10 20.40 10.54
N LEU A 183 -6.68 19.32 11.06
CA LEU A 183 -7.06 18.16 10.27
C LEU A 183 -8.09 18.53 9.19
N ALA A 184 -9.15 19.28 9.56
CA ALA A 184 -10.16 19.74 8.62
C ALA A 184 -9.57 20.62 7.51
N SER A 185 -8.71 21.58 7.88
CA SER A 185 -8.02 22.46 6.93
C SER A 185 -7.10 21.67 6.00
N PHE A 186 -6.38 20.68 6.53
CA PHE A 186 -5.53 19.80 5.73
C PHE A 186 -6.35 18.96 4.74
N MET A 187 -7.44 18.35 5.19
CA MET A 187 -8.30 17.51 4.36
C MET A 187 -8.96 18.32 3.24
N GLU A 188 -9.39 19.56 3.53
CA GLU A 188 -9.92 20.47 2.52
C GLU A 188 -8.87 20.79 1.44
N GLY A 189 -7.66 21.20 1.86
CA GLY A 189 -6.58 21.47 0.92
C GLY A 189 -6.19 20.23 0.10
N ARG A 190 -6.24 19.04 0.70
CA ARG A 190 -6.00 17.77 0.01
C ARG A 190 -7.08 17.48 -1.03
N ARG A 191 -8.36 17.70 -0.70
CA ARG A 191 -9.49 17.53 -1.61
C ARG A 191 -9.34 18.37 -2.87
N ILE A 192 -8.97 19.65 -2.72
CA ILE A 192 -8.73 20.57 -3.85
C ILE A 192 -7.61 20.04 -4.76
N ARG A 193 -6.44 19.68 -4.19
CA ARG A 193 -5.29 19.16 -4.97
C ARG A 193 -5.63 17.87 -5.73
N LEU A 194 -6.43 16.99 -5.13
CA LEU A 194 -6.88 15.74 -5.77
C LEU A 194 -7.87 16.02 -6.90
N ALA A 195 -8.82 16.93 -6.70
CA ALA A 195 -9.77 17.35 -7.73
C ALA A 195 -9.04 17.95 -8.95
N GLU A 196 -8.07 18.83 -8.74
CA GLU A 196 -7.23 19.38 -9.81
C GLU A 196 -6.45 18.29 -10.55
N THR A 197 -5.89 17.34 -9.82
CA THR A 197 -5.14 16.22 -10.42
C THR A 197 -6.03 15.30 -11.25
N ARG A 198 -7.25 15.02 -10.78
CA ARG A 198 -8.26 14.25 -11.52
C ARG A 198 -8.73 15.01 -12.77
N ALA A 199 -8.97 16.32 -12.66
CA ALA A 199 -9.34 17.15 -13.80
C ALA A 199 -8.25 17.14 -14.88
N ARG A 200 -6.97 17.28 -14.49
CA ARG A 200 -5.83 17.14 -15.42
C ARG A 200 -5.78 15.76 -16.06
N ALA A 201 -5.91 14.70 -15.27
CA ALA A 201 -5.88 13.33 -15.79
C ALA A 201 -7.05 13.05 -16.76
N SER A 202 -8.25 13.57 -16.46
CA SER A 202 -9.43 13.47 -17.33
C SER A 202 -9.23 14.24 -18.63
N ALA A 203 -8.67 15.45 -18.58
CA ALA A 203 -8.35 16.23 -19.78
C ALA A 203 -7.32 15.51 -20.67
N MET A 204 -6.25 14.97 -20.08
CA MET A 204 -5.26 14.17 -20.80
C MET A 204 -5.86 12.89 -21.40
N TYR A 205 -6.81 12.26 -20.71
CA TYR A 205 -7.50 11.08 -21.22
C TYR A 205 -8.39 11.43 -22.43
N GLU A 206 -9.20 12.49 -22.34
CA GLU A 206 -10.04 12.92 -23.47
C GLU A 206 -9.20 13.37 -24.67
N GLU A 207 -8.09 14.08 -24.44
CA GLU A 207 -7.14 14.43 -25.50
C GLU A 207 -6.56 13.18 -26.18
N ARG A 208 -6.12 12.19 -25.39
CA ARG A 208 -5.61 10.92 -25.92
C ARG A 208 -6.70 10.15 -26.67
N LYS A 209 -7.91 10.10 -26.14
CA LYS A 209 -9.06 9.44 -26.76
C LYS A 209 -9.42 10.09 -28.10
N ALA A 210 -9.31 11.41 -28.21
CA ALA A 210 -9.53 12.13 -29.46
C ALA A 210 -8.46 11.87 -30.53
N GLN A 211 -7.25 11.42 -30.13
CA GLN A 211 -6.14 11.09 -31.02
C GLN A 211 -6.13 9.62 -31.45
N ILE A 212 -6.89 8.75 -30.78
CA ILE A 212 -6.96 7.32 -31.09
C ILE A 212 -8.16 7.11 -32.02
N ASP A 213 -7.88 6.72 -33.27
CA ASP A 213 -8.89 6.16 -34.17
C ASP A 213 -9.41 4.84 -33.58
N ASP A 214 -10.68 4.47 -33.82
CA ASP A 214 -11.44 3.39 -33.15
C ASP A 214 -10.86 1.96 -33.40
N GLN A 215 -9.69 1.87 -34.01
CA GLN A 215 -8.91 0.65 -34.14
C GLN A 215 -8.10 0.39 -32.86
N PHE A 216 -8.58 -0.56 -32.07
CA PHE A 216 -7.86 -1.16 -30.96
C PHE A 216 -6.56 -1.83 -31.44
N ASP A 217 -5.47 -1.05 -31.49
CA ASP A 217 -4.17 -1.54 -31.91
C ASP A 217 -3.46 -2.25 -30.75
N GLY A 218 -3.52 -3.58 -30.74
CA GLY A 218 -2.81 -4.43 -29.79
C GLY A 218 -1.30 -4.17 -29.75
N ASP A 219 -0.71 -3.58 -30.80
CA ASP A 219 0.70 -3.24 -30.83
C ASP A 219 1.04 -2.03 -29.94
N GLN A 220 0.12 -1.09 -29.73
CA GLN A 220 0.35 0.00 -28.76
C GLN A 220 0.42 -0.52 -27.32
N ILE A 221 -0.43 -1.49 -26.97
CA ILE A 221 -0.39 -2.15 -25.64
C ILE A 221 0.93 -2.92 -25.49
N LYS A 222 1.34 -3.68 -26.52
CA LYS A 222 2.64 -4.37 -26.51
C LYS A 222 3.82 -3.40 -26.36
N GLN A 223 3.80 -2.26 -27.06
CA GLN A 223 4.84 -1.25 -26.95
C GLN A 223 4.86 -0.58 -25.57
N ALA A 224 3.70 -0.26 -24.99
CA ALA A 224 3.62 0.27 -23.63
C ALA A 224 4.16 -0.74 -22.60
N TYR A 225 3.79 -2.01 -22.74
CA TYR A 225 4.29 -3.09 -21.91
C TYR A 225 5.80 -3.29 -22.05
N HIS A 226 6.32 -3.29 -23.28
CA HIS A 226 7.75 -3.38 -23.56
C HIS A 226 8.51 -2.19 -22.96
N ARG A 227 8.01 -0.96 -23.11
CA ARG A 227 8.62 0.24 -22.47
C ARG A 227 8.68 0.10 -20.96
N HIS A 228 7.63 -0.42 -20.33
CA HIS A 228 7.62 -0.65 -18.89
C HIS A 228 8.63 -1.72 -18.47
N GLN A 229 8.75 -2.83 -19.22
CA GLN A 229 9.76 -3.86 -18.97
C GLN A 229 11.20 -3.35 -19.18
N MET A 230 11.38 -2.37 -20.06
CA MET A 230 12.67 -1.75 -20.33
C MET A 230 13.06 -0.70 -19.30
N SER A 231 12.14 -0.24 -18.45
CA SER A 231 12.39 0.79 -17.44
C SER A 231 13.34 0.34 -16.32
N CYS A 232 13.87 1.31 -15.57
CA CYS A 232 14.76 1.05 -14.45
C CYS A 232 13.98 0.31 -13.36
N ARG A 233 14.43 -0.89 -13.03
CA ARG A 233 13.72 -1.76 -12.10
C ARG A 233 13.65 -1.20 -10.68
N ALA A 234 14.56 -0.32 -10.29
CA ALA A 234 14.52 0.36 -8.99
C ALA A 234 13.36 1.35 -8.84
N ASP A 235 12.52 1.49 -9.88
CA ASP A 235 11.31 2.32 -9.89
C ASP A 235 11.64 3.79 -9.64
N CYS A 236 12.72 4.27 -10.26
CA CYS A 236 13.18 5.65 -10.19
C CYS A 236 12.60 6.54 -11.31
N GLY A 237 11.71 6.00 -12.14
CA GLY A 237 11.09 6.70 -13.28
C GLY A 237 11.91 6.73 -14.58
N GLU A 238 13.15 6.23 -14.59
CA GLU A 238 13.95 6.14 -15.83
C GLU A 238 13.39 5.04 -16.75
N MET A 239 13.08 5.39 -18.01
CA MET A 239 12.42 4.49 -18.96
C MET A 239 13.40 3.82 -19.93
N ASN A 240 14.63 4.31 -20.05
CA ASN A 240 15.67 3.73 -20.90
C ASN A 240 17.02 3.52 -20.18
N PRO A 241 17.05 2.73 -19.09
CA PRO A 241 18.27 2.32 -18.40
C PRO A 241 19.24 1.53 -19.29
N LYS A 242 20.52 1.95 -19.27
CA LYS A 242 21.60 1.30 -20.02
C LYS A 242 22.31 0.19 -19.25
N LEU A 243 22.30 0.21 -17.92
CA LEU A 243 22.96 -0.80 -17.10
C LEU A 243 22.08 -2.05 -17.00
N GLN A 244 22.62 -3.21 -17.36
CA GLN A 244 21.95 -4.50 -17.19
C GLN A 244 22.56 -5.26 -16.02
N CYS A 245 21.74 -6.04 -15.31
CA CYS A 245 22.25 -7.00 -14.34
C CYS A 245 23.19 -7.99 -15.04
N SER A 246 24.45 -8.05 -14.62
CA SER A 246 25.46 -8.93 -15.23
C SER A 246 25.11 -10.42 -15.15
N LYS A 247 24.34 -10.83 -14.14
CA LYS A 247 23.95 -12.23 -13.91
C LYS A 247 22.76 -12.65 -14.79
N CYS A 248 21.62 -11.94 -14.72
CA CYS A 248 20.42 -12.34 -15.46
C CYS A 248 20.32 -11.71 -16.85
N LYS A 249 21.05 -10.61 -17.11
CA LYS A 249 21.00 -9.77 -18.34
C LYS A 249 19.61 -9.21 -18.70
N PHE A 250 18.60 -9.56 -17.91
CA PHE A 250 17.21 -9.18 -18.10
C PHE A 250 16.92 -7.83 -17.46
N THR A 251 17.23 -7.73 -16.17
CA THR A 251 16.89 -6.55 -15.37
C THR A 251 17.78 -5.37 -15.74
N ARG A 252 17.17 -4.19 -15.85
CA ARG A 252 17.88 -2.95 -16.19
C ARG A 252 17.83 -1.93 -15.05
N TYR A 253 18.87 -1.11 -14.96
CA TYR A 253 19.08 -0.07 -13.99
C TYR A 253 19.64 1.19 -14.65
N CYS A 254 19.28 2.36 -14.14
CA CYS A 254 19.89 3.61 -14.63
C CYS A 254 21.31 3.80 -14.08
N SER A 255 21.62 3.19 -12.93
CA SER A 255 22.89 3.35 -12.21
C SER A 255 23.20 2.16 -11.28
N PRO A 256 24.48 1.98 -10.86
CA PRO A 256 24.84 1.02 -9.83
C PRO A 256 24.14 1.25 -8.50
N ALA A 257 23.80 2.49 -8.17
CA ALA A 257 23.04 2.81 -6.95
C ALA A 257 21.62 2.22 -7.00
N CYS A 258 20.92 2.36 -8.13
CA CYS A 258 19.62 1.73 -8.35
C CYS A 258 19.72 0.19 -8.33
N GLN A 259 20.79 -0.36 -8.88
CA GLN A 259 21.05 -1.80 -8.77
C GLN A 259 21.24 -2.23 -7.32
N ALA A 260 22.05 -1.52 -6.53
CA ALA A 260 22.31 -1.84 -5.13
C ALA A 260 21.04 -1.73 -4.27
N ASP A 261 20.22 -0.69 -4.47
CA ASP A 261 18.93 -0.53 -3.79
C ASP A 261 17.99 -1.69 -4.12
N ASP A 262 17.89 -2.09 -5.40
CA ASP A 262 17.04 -3.20 -5.81
C ASP A 262 17.61 -4.58 -5.46
N TRP A 263 18.92 -4.71 -5.28
CA TRP A 263 19.61 -5.99 -5.07
C TRP A 263 19.10 -6.73 -3.83
N LYS A 264 18.67 -6.00 -2.79
CA LYS A 264 18.06 -6.59 -1.59
C LYS A 264 16.85 -7.48 -1.90
N TYR A 265 16.15 -7.17 -3.00
CA TYR A 265 15.01 -7.96 -3.49
C TYR A 265 15.39 -8.80 -4.72
N HIS A 266 16.08 -8.21 -5.69
CA HIS A 266 16.40 -8.86 -6.97
C HIS A 266 17.17 -10.18 -6.83
N LYS A 267 18.08 -10.26 -5.87
CA LYS A 267 18.92 -11.44 -5.66
C LYS A 267 18.13 -12.74 -5.44
N THR A 268 16.89 -12.68 -4.95
CA THR A 268 16.08 -13.88 -4.62
C THR A 268 15.53 -14.59 -5.86
N TYR A 269 15.42 -13.88 -6.98
CA TYR A 269 14.88 -14.40 -8.25
C TYR A 269 15.76 -14.05 -9.47
N CYS A 270 16.95 -13.47 -9.24
CA CYS A 270 17.90 -13.16 -10.31
C CYS A 270 18.26 -14.43 -11.10
N GLY A 271 17.90 -14.44 -12.39
CA GLY A 271 18.13 -15.56 -13.30
C GLY A 271 16.99 -16.59 -13.36
N THR A 272 15.89 -16.39 -12.62
CA THR A 272 14.68 -17.24 -12.75
C THR A 272 13.61 -16.65 -13.66
N GLU A 273 13.82 -15.43 -14.16
CA GLU A 273 12.90 -14.73 -15.06
C GLU A 273 13.10 -15.23 -16.49
N LYS A 274 12.01 -15.54 -17.20
CA LYS A 274 12.10 -15.88 -18.63
C LYS A 274 12.50 -14.61 -19.41
N PRO A 275 13.35 -14.71 -20.45
CA PRO A 275 13.70 -13.59 -21.30
C PRO A 275 12.44 -12.90 -21.85
N VAL A 276 12.46 -11.57 -22.00
CA VAL A 276 11.41 -10.88 -22.75
C VAL A 276 11.53 -11.45 -24.15
N SER A 277 10.48 -12.08 -24.66
CA SER A 277 10.48 -12.52 -26.05
C SER A 277 10.77 -11.28 -26.91
N SER A 278 11.89 -11.32 -27.63
CA SER A 278 12.19 -10.34 -28.66
C SER A 278 11.14 -10.52 -29.75
N TRP A 279 10.02 -9.83 -29.62
CA TRP A 279 9.13 -9.61 -30.75
C TRP A 279 9.86 -8.59 -31.63
N ALA A 280 10.75 -9.12 -32.48
CA ALA A 280 11.27 -8.42 -33.65
C ALA A 280 10.24 -8.55 -34.78
#